data_AF-A0A1E1X4R9-F1
#
_entry.id   AF-A0A1E1X4R9-F1
#
_cell.length_a   1.000
_cell.length_b   1.000
_cell.length_c   1.000
_cell.angle_alpha   90.00
_cell.angle_beta   90.00
_cell.angle_gamma   90.00
#
_symmetry.space_group_name_H-M   'P 1'
#
loop_
_entity.id
_entity.type
_entity.pdbx_description
1 polymer ?
#
loop_
_entity_poly.entity_id
_entity_poly.type
_entity_poly.pdbx_seq_one_letter_code
_entity_poly.pdbx_strand_id
1 'polypeptide(L)'
;MLFKFCGDRDCPDWLLAEIGSLSKISSVKVKLLCVQVVSGILNSQIGFDKVAKLTADSKFTTDDVKGVLMALEFILKNSTKFAVDEESLVNELTQLGLPREHAVSVSKVYADRWPEILAVLKDQSLRLSSLDGTPQWRLDYVLESSTAGEVCQPLVQMKLGVKQGDAVTPVHFSMSAEKCGVLLQELKQAHKVMKSLEETV
;
A
#
# COMPACT_ATOMS: atom_id res chain seq x y z
N MET A 1 -15.07 -6.49 -21.13
CA MET A 1 -14.54 -7.82 -20.76
C MET A 1 -13.89 -7.64 -19.41
N LEU A 2 -14.15 -8.54 -18.45
CA LEU A 2 -13.64 -8.37 -17.08
C LEU A 2 -12.19 -8.84 -17.01
N PHE A 3 -11.29 -8.01 -16.47
CA PHE A 3 -9.87 -8.31 -16.33
C PHE A 3 -9.52 -8.53 -14.86
N LYS A 4 -8.82 -9.62 -14.52
CA LYS A 4 -8.39 -9.92 -13.14
C LYS A 4 -7.39 -8.88 -12.64
N PHE A 5 -6.50 -8.36 -13.50
CA PHE A 5 -5.61 -7.27 -13.09
C PHE A 5 -6.36 -5.97 -12.78
N CYS A 6 -7.62 -5.82 -13.18
CA CYS A 6 -8.48 -4.69 -12.78
C CYS A 6 -9.42 -5.03 -11.61
N GLY A 7 -9.31 -6.23 -11.03
CA GLY A 7 -10.21 -6.73 -10.00
C GLY A 7 -11.59 -7.09 -10.56
N ASP A 8 -11.61 -7.81 -11.68
CA ASP A 8 -12.81 -8.20 -12.42
C ASP A 8 -13.65 -7.00 -12.86
N ARG A 9 -12.97 -5.93 -13.30
CA ARG A 9 -13.58 -4.72 -13.87
C ARG A 9 -13.08 -4.49 -15.28
N ASP A 10 -13.80 -3.66 -16.03
CA ASP A 10 -13.33 -3.20 -17.33
C ASP A 10 -12.06 -2.33 -17.18
N CYS A 11 -11.21 -2.39 -18.20
CA CYS A 11 -10.02 -1.57 -18.30
C CYS A 11 -10.40 -0.10 -18.53
N PRO A 12 -9.79 0.87 -17.82
CA PRO A 12 -10.10 2.27 -18.04
C PRO A 12 -9.66 2.74 -19.43
N ASP A 13 -10.43 3.66 -20.03
CA ASP A 13 -10.23 4.12 -21.42
C ASP A 13 -8.86 4.75 -21.68
N TRP A 14 -8.33 5.49 -20.68
CA TRP A 14 -6.99 6.08 -20.79
C TRP A 14 -5.90 5.01 -20.93
N LEU A 15 -6.06 3.85 -20.29
CA LEU A 15 -5.09 2.76 -20.39
C LEU A 15 -5.14 2.11 -21.77
N LEU A 16 -6.33 1.98 -22.37
CA LEU A 16 -6.49 1.47 -23.73
C LEU A 16 -5.78 2.34 -24.78
N ALA A 17 -5.87 3.67 -24.63
CA ALA A 17 -5.17 4.60 -25.51
C ALA A 17 -3.64 4.40 -25.45
N GLU A 18 -3.10 4.22 -24.23
CA GLU A 18 -1.67 4.03 -24.01
C GLU A 18 -1.16 2.64 -24.43
N ILE A 19 -2.02 1.62 -24.42
CA ILE A 19 -1.70 0.29 -24.98
C ILE A 19 -1.45 0.38 -26.48
N GLY A 20 -2.21 1.22 -27.19
CA GLY A 20 -1.95 1.56 -28.58
C GLY A 20 -0.56 2.18 -28.78
N SER A 21 -0.12 3.04 -27.87
CA SER A 21 1.22 3.62 -27.87
C SER A 21 2.32 2.60 -27.56
N LEU A 22 2.11 1.72 -26.57
CA LEU A 22 3.02 0.65 -26.19
C LEU A 22 3.29 -0.34 -27.33
N SER A 23 2.28 -0.66 -28.14
CA SER A 23 2.43 -1.57 -29.29
C SER A 23 3.36 -1.07 -30.40
N LYS A 24 3.66 0.24 -30.44
CA LYS A 24 4.56 0.85 -31.43
C LYS A 24 6.05 0.73 -31.05
N ILE A 25 6.33 0.27 -29.83
CA ILE A 25 7.69 0.13 -29.27
C ILE A 25 8.15 -1.32 -29.40
N SER A 26 9.45 -1.57 -29.50
CA SER A 26 9.98 -2.94 -29.48
C SER A 26 9.83 -3.60 -28.11
N SER A 27 9.68 -4.92 -28.08
CA SER A 27 9.52 -5.73 -26.86
C SER A 27 10.67 -5.51 -25.85
N VAL A 28 11.88 -5.29 -26.35
CA VAL A 28 13.08 -5.01 -25.55
C VAL A 28 12.97 -3.65 -24.86
N LYS A 29 12.51 -2.61 -25.57
CA LYS A 29 12.33 -1.28 -24.98
C LYS A 29 11.22 -1.28 -23.94
N VAL A 30 10.10 -1.97 -24.18
CA VAL A 30 9.03 -2.15 -23.18
C VAL A 30 9.56 -2.82 -21.92
N LYS A 31 10.39 -3.87 -22.05
CA LYS A 31 11.04 -4.52 -20.91
C LYS A 31 11.91 -3.55 -20.11
N LEU A 32 12.74 -2.76 -20.79
CA LEU A 32 13.61 -1.77 -20.13
C LEU A 32 12.81 -0.67 -19.42
N LEU A 33 11.71 -0.21 -20.03
CA LEU A 33 10.79 0.73 -19.39
C LEU A 33 10.15 0.13 -18.14
N CYS A 34 9.70 -1.13 -18.18
CA CYS A 34 9.18 -1.82 -17.00
C CYS A 34 10.20 -1.86 -15.86
N VAL A 35 11.47 -2.17 -16.16
CA VAL A 35 12.54 -2.18 -15.15
C VAL A 35 12.74 -0.79 -14.54
N GLN A 36 12.64 0.29 -15.34
CA GLN A 36 12.70 1.65 -14.82
C GLN A 36 11.48 2.00 -13.97
N VAL A 37 10.28 1.61 -14.38
CA VAL A 37 9.03 1.80 -13.60
C VAL A 37 9.15 1.10 -12.25
N VAL A 38 9.57 -0.17 -12.23
CA VAL A 38 9.77 -0.93 -10.99
C VAL A 38 10.79 -0.24 -10.09
N SER A 39 11.91 0.24 -10.65
CA SER A 39 12.91 1.01 -9.90
C SER A 39 12.33 2.32 -9.33
N GLY A 40 11.42 2.95 -10.07
CA GLY A 40 10.64 4.11 -9.64
C GLY A 40 9.68 3.81 -8.49
N ILE A 41 8.96 2.68 -8.56
CA ILE A 41 8.08 2.23 -7.48
C ILE A 41 8.88 1.96 -6.19
N LEU A 42 10.07 1.37 -6.32
CA LEU A 42 10.91 1.00 -5.18
C LEU A 42 11.64 2.17 -4.53
N ASN A 43 12.26 3.04 -5.34
CA ASN A 43 13.16 4.08 -4.84
C ASN A 43 12.61 5.51 -5.00
N SER A 44 11.36 5.67 -5.46
CA SER A 44 10.72 6.97 -5.73
C SER A 44 11.52 7.90 -6.65
N GLN A 45 12.47 7.36 -7.41
CA GLN A 45 13.33 8.07 -8.35
C GLN A 45 13.19 7.41 -9.72
N ILE A 46 12.37 8.02 -10.58
CA ILE A 46 12.28 7.62 -11.98
C ILE A 46 13.39 8.36 -12.70
N GLY A 47 14.37 7.62 -13.24
CA GLY A 47 15.43 8.19 -14.07
C GLY A 47 14.87 8.68 -15.41
N PHE A 48 14.19 9.83 -15.41
CA PHE A 48 13.60 10.45 -16.61
C PHE A 48 14.63 10.62 -17.74
N ASP A 49 15.91 10.82 -17.40
CA ASP A 49 17.01 10.87 -18.37
C ASP A 49 17.22 9.55 -19.13
N LYS A 50 17.09 8.40 -18.45
CA LYS A 50 17.17 7.07 -19.07
C LYS A 50 15.92 6.76 -19.89
N VAL A 51 14.75 7.15 -19.37
CA VAL A 51 13.48 6.98 -20.09
C VAL A 51 13.50 7.79 -21.38
N ALA A 52 13.89 9.06 -21.33
CA ALA A 52 14.01 9.95 -22.48
C ALA A 52 14.95 9.40 -23.55
N LYS A 53 16.10 8.83 -23.15
CA LYS A 53 17.04 8.17 -24.08
C LYS A 53 16.44 6.93 -24.75
N LEU A 54 15.62 6.15 -24.05
CA LEU A 54 14.99 4.94 -24.61
C LEU A 54 13.84 5.26 -25.58
N THR A 55 13.12 6.36 -25.34
CA THR A 55 12.01 6.85 -26.18
C THR A 55 12.42 7.81 -27.29
N ALA A 56 13.69 8.26 -27.33
CA ALA A 56 14.20 9.18 -28.33
C ALA A 56 14.02 8.68 -29.78
N ASP A 57 14.22 7.38 -30.02
CA ASP A 57 14.08 6.81 -31.38
C ASP A 57 12.61 6.59 -31.80
N SER A 58 11.66 6.75 -30.89
CA SER A 58 10.29 6.23 -31.06
C SER A 58 9.25 7.30 -31.44
N LYS A 59 9.68 8.54 -31.77
CA LYS A 59 8.82 9.69 -32.11
C LYS A 59 7.77 10.03 -31.02
N PHE A 60 7.99 9.65 -29.77
CA PHE A 60 7.06 9.99 -28.69
C PHE A 60 7.23 11.44 -28.24
N THR A 61 6.11 12.08 -27.95
CA THR A 61 6.09 13.34 -27.19
C THR A 61 6.34 13.05 -25.71
N THR A 62 6.69 14.09 -24.95
CA THR A 62 6.86 13.96 -23.49
C THR A 62 5.60 13.48 -22.77
N ASP A 63 4.43 13.73 -23.35
CA ASP A 63 3.15 13.33 -22.77
C ASP A 63 2.86 11.85 -23.04
N ASP A 64 3.16 11.34 -24.24
CA ASP A 64 3.06 9.91 -24.54
C ASP A 64 4.00 9.08 -23.64
N VAL A 65 5.20 9.57 -23.36
CA VAL A 65 6.16 8.89 -22.47
C VAL A 65 5.61 8.77 -21.05
N LYS A 66 4.96 9.83 -20.54
CA LYS A 66 4.31 9.80 -19.22
C LYS A 66 3.10 8.86 -19.24
N GLY A 67 2.31 8.88 -20.30
CA GLY A 67 1.16 7.99 -20.47
C GLY A 67 1.57 6.52 -20.43
N VAL A 68 2.58 6.15 -21.23
CA VAL A 68 3.15 4.79 -21.24
C VAL A 68 3.73 4.39 -19.88
N LEU A 69 4.43 5.31 -19.20
CA LEU A 69 4.98 5.07 -17.87
C LEU A 69 3.86 4.81 -16.84
N MET A 70 2.82 5.65 -16.84
CA MET A 70 1.65 5.50 -15.97
C MET A 70 0.88 4.22 -16.28
N ALA A 71 0.77 3.84 -17.55
CA ALA A 71 0.14 2.59 -17.96
C ALA A 71 0.89 1.37 -17.40
N LEU A 72 2.21 1.33 -17.55
CA LEU A 72 3.04 0.26 -17.01
C LEU A 72 3.01 0.22 -15.48
N GLU A 73 3.09 1.38 -14.82
CA GLU A 73 2.98 1.49 -13.36
C GLU A 73 1.63 0.98 -12.86
N PHE A 74 0.55 1.37 -13.53
CA PHE A 74 -0.80 0.93 -13.20
C PHE A 74 -0.98 -0.57 -13.38
N ILE A 75 -0.48 -1.15 -14.49
CA ILE A 75 -0.52 -2.59 -14.72
C ILE A 75 0.23 -3.31 -13.59
N LEU A 76 1.49 -2.93 -13.32
CA LEU A 76 2.30 -3.58 -12.29
C LEU A 76 1.69 -3.47 -10.88
N LYS A 77 1.19 -2.28 -10.49
CA LYS A 77 0.57 -2.07 -9.18
C LYS A 77 -0.72 -2.86 -9.02
N ASN A 78 -1.60 -2.88 -10.03
CA ASN A 78 -2.86 -3.59 -9.89
C ASN A 78 -2.70 -5.10 -10.03
N SER A 79 -1.84 -5.59 -10.92
CA SER A 79 -1.44 -7.00 -10.92
C SER A 79 -0.90 -7.39 -9.54
N THR A 80 -0.12 -6.50 -8.89
CA THR A 80 0.34 -6.66 -7.49
C THR A 80 -0.73 -6.69 -6.44
N LYS A 81 -1.74 -5.85 -6.61
CA LYS A 81 -2.88 -5.80 -5.69
C LYS A 81 -3.77 -7.04 -5.78
N PHE A 82 -3.97 -7.58 -6.97
CA PHE A 82 -4.91 -8.68 -7.22
C PHE A 82 -4.27 -10.07 -7.29
N ALA A 83 -2.95 -10.18 -7.07
CA ALA A 83 -2.25 -11.47 -7.09
C ALA A 83 -2.47 -12.28 -8.37
N VAL A 84 -2.36 -11.60 -9.52
CA VAL A 84 -2.59 -12.21 -10.84
C VAL A 84 -1.41 -13.10 -11.23
N ASP A 85 -1.70 -14.29 -11.74
CA ASP A 85 -0.72 -15.22 -12.28
C ASP A 85 -0.11 -14.75 -13.61
N GLU A 86 1.10 -15.21 -13.93
CA GLU A 86 1.84 -14.78 -15.13
C GLU A 86 1.07 -15.07 -16.42
N GLU A 87 0.48 -16.26 -16.52
CA GLU A 87 -0.26 -16.70 -17.71
C GLU A 87 -1.54 -15.89 -17.93
N SER A 88 -2.32 -15.65 -16.87
CA SER A 88 -3.51 -14.79 -16.93
C SER A 88 -3.13 -13.36 -17.30
N LEU A 89 -2.05 -12.81 -16.74
CA LEU A 89 -1.60 -11.46 -17.10
C LEU A 89 -1.24 -11.36 -18.58
N VAL A 90 -0.54 -12.35 -19.14
CA VAL A 90 -0.21 -12.38 -20.57
C VAL A 90 -1.47 -12.44 -21.43
N ASN A 91 -2.43 -13.28 -21.07
CA ASN A 91 -3.69 -13.41 -21.80
C ASN A 91 -4.50 -12.12 -21.76
N GLU A 92 -4.60 -11.47 -20.60
CA GLU A 92 -5.32 -10.20 -20.42
C GLU A 92 -4.68 -9.06 -21.19
N LEU A 93 -3.36 -8.90 -21.11
CA LEU A 93 -2.63 -7.89 -21.88
C LEU A 93 -2.75 -8.11 -23.40
N THR A 94 -2.75 -9.37 -23.84
CA THR A 94 -2.93 -9.71 -25.26
C THR A 94 -4.36 -9.38 -25.73
N GLN A 95 -5.38 -9.61 -24.90
CA GLN A 95 -6.77 -9.24 -25.19
C GLN A 95 -6.95 -7.72 -25.30
N LEU A 96 -6.18 -6.93 -24.55
CA LEU A 96 -6.19 -5.48 -24.64
C LEU A 96 -5.51 -4.93 -25.89
N GLY A 97 -4.82 -5.77 -26.68
CA GLY A 97 -4.17 -5.39 -27.94
C GLY A 97 -2.65 -5.26 -27.86
N LEU A 98 -2.00 -5.64 -26.74
CA LEU A 98 -0.54 -5.75 -26.74
C LEU A 98 -0.09 -6.98 -27.55
N PRO A 99 0.96 -6.85 -28.38
CA PRO A 99 1.65 -7.99 -28.95
C PRO A 99 2.08 -8.98 -27.86
N ARG A 100 1.92 -10.29 -28.13
CA ARG A 100 2.24 -11.36 -27.16
C ARG A 100 3.66 -11.27 -26.62
N GLU A 101 4.62 -10.85 -27.44
CA GLU A 101 6.01 -10.65 -26.99
C GLU A 101 6.16 -9.57 -25.92
N HIS A 102 5.39 -8.49 -26.01
CA HIS A 102 5.40 -7.41 -25.02
C HIS A 102 4.73 -7.86 -23.73
N ALA A 103 3.60 -8.55 -23.85
CA ALA A 103 2.90 -9.10 -22.69
C ALA A 103 3.80 -10.06 -21.88
N VAL A 104 4.52 -10.96 -22.56
CA VAL A 104 5.47 -11.88 -21.93
C VAL A 104 6.68 -11.17 -21.32
N SER A 105 7.15 -10.06 -21.92
CA SER A 105 8.28 -9.32 -21.35
C SER A 105 7.90 -8.56 -20.09
N VAL A 106 6.68 -8.00 -20.04
CA VAL A 106 6.10 -7.34 -18.86
C VAL A 106 5.85 -8.36 -17.74
N SER A 107 5.26 -9.51 -18.06
CA SER A 107 4.92 -10.56 -17.09
C SER A 107 6.14 -11.13 -16.38
N LYS A 108 7.26 -11.31 -17.11
CA LYS A 108 8.54 -11.76 -16.54
C LYS A 108 9.13 -10.74 -15.56
N VAL A 109 9.16 -9.46 -15.93
CA VAL A 109 9.68 -8.40 -15.04
C VAL A 109 8.82 -8.29 -13.79
N TYR A 110 7.51 -8.46 -13.93
CA TYR A 110 6.57 -8.53 -12.82
C TYR A 110 6.84 -9.72 -11.90
N ALA A 111 6.99 -10.94 -12.43
CA ALA A 111 7.27 -12.13 -11.64
C ALA A 111 8.59 -12.01 -10.85
N ASP A 112 9.64 -11.48 -11.49
CA ASP A 112 10.95 -11.28 -10.88
C ASP A 112 10.92 -10.29 -9.70
N ARG A 113 10.13 -9.21 -9.82
CA ARG A 113 10.12 -8.09 -8.85
C ARG A 113 8.86 -8.01 -8.00
N TRP A 114 7.97 -8.98 -8.15
CA TRP A 114 6.74 -9.15 -7.37
C TRP A 114 6.91 -8.93 -5.86
N PRO A 115 7.83 -9.64 -5.16
CA PRO A 115 7.91 -9.55 -3.70
C PRO A 115 8.32 -8.16 -3.24
N GLU A 116 9.16 -7.46 -4.01
CA GLU A 116 9.62 -6.11 -3.70
C GLU A 116 8.51 -5.08 -3.89
N ILE A 117 7.77 -5.16 -5.01
CA ILE A 117 6.61 -4.28 -5.27
C ILE A 117 5.54 -4.50 -4.19
N LEU A 118 5.30 -5.77 -3.82
CA LEU A 118 4.33 -6.11 -2.79
C LEU A 118 4.72 -5.53 -1.42
N ALA A 119 6.02 -5.54 -1.07
CA ALA A 119 6.50 -4.93 0.17
C ALA A 119 6.23 -3.41 0.20
N VAL A 120 6.56 -2.71 -0.89
CA VAL A 120 6.29 -1.25 -0.99
C VAL A 120 4.80 -0.95 -0.92
N LEU A 121 3.97 -1.71 -1.66
CA LEU A 121 2.52 -1.53 -1.61
C LEU A 121 1.93 -1.88 -0.24
N LYS A 122 2.52 -2.84 0.48
CA LYS A 122 2.18 -3.15 1.87
C LYS A 122 2.49 -2.01 2.82
N ASP A 123 3.58 -1.27 2.59
CA ASP A 123 3.95 -0.12 3.40
C ASP A 123 3.12 1.13 3.05
N GLN A 124 2.75 1.29 1.78
CA GLN A 124 1.86 2.37 1.30
C GLN A 124 0.37 2.10 1.56
N SER A 125 -0.01 0.85 1.80
CA SER A 125 -1.38 0.47 2.16
C SER A 125 -1.72 1.04 3.52
N LEU A 126 -2.97 1.50 3.69
CA LEU A 126 -3.48 2.06 4.94
C LEU A 126 -3.34 1.03 6.07
N ARG A 127 -2.25 1.10 6.83
CA ARG A 127 -2.11 0.36 8.08
C ARG A 127 -3.04 0.99 9.10
N LEU A 128 -3.76 0.13 9.84
CA LEU A 128 -4.39 0.53 11.08
C LEU A 128 -3.31 1.15 11.98
N SER A 129 -3.70 2.18 12.73
CA SER A 129 -2.80 2.74 13.73
C SER A 129 -2.40 1.65 14.71
N SER A 130 -1.10 1.54 14.98
CA SER A 130 -0.55 0.59 15.95
C SER A 130 -0.07 1.33 17.19
N LEU A 131 -0.03 0.63 18.32
CA LEU A 131 0.61 1.18 19.51
C LEU A 131 2.13 1.05 19.37
N ASP A 132 2.84 2.14 19.60
CA ASP A 132 4.29 2.21 19.58
C ASP A 132 4.83 2.20 21.01
N GLY A 133 5.60 1.17 21.33
CA GLY A 133 6.23 0.99 22.64
C GLY A 133 5.27 0.61 23.78
N THR A 134 5.78 0.70 25.00
CA THR A 134 5.02 0.39 26.22
C THR A 134 4.18 1.58 26.66
N PRO A 135 2.90 1.38 27.05
CA PRO A 135 2.06 2.46 27.57
C PRO A 135 2.68 3.06 28.83
N GLN A 136 2.77 4.39 28.88
CA GLN A 136 3.23 5.11 30.07
C GLN A 136 2.01 5.48 30.91
N TRP A 137 2.09 5.27 32.22
CA TRP A 137 1.00 5.58 33.14
C TRP A 137 1.53 6.27 34.39
N ARG A 138 0.66 7.06 35.02
CA ARG A 138 0.90 7.74 36.28
C ARG A 138 -0.39 7.74 37.10
N LEU A 139 -0.26 7.56 38.40
CA LEU A 139 -1.38 7.67 39.33
C LEU A 139 -1.27 9.01 40.07
N ASP A 140 -2.31 9.82 39.94
CA ASP A 140 -2.46 11.06 40.69
C ASP A 140 -3.63 10.92 41.68
N TYR A 141 -3.59 11.70 42.75
CA TYR A 141 -4.67 11.76 43.73
C TYR A 141 -5.28 13.16 43.68
N VAL A 142 -6.55 13.25 43.29
CA VAL A 142 -7.26 14.52 43.16
C VAL A 142 -7.92 14.82 44.51
N LEU A 143 -7.42 15.86 45.18
CA LEU A 143 -7.91 16.28 46.49
C LEU A 143 -9.22 17.08 46.36
N GLU A 144 -9.23 18.08 45.48
CA GLU A 144 -10.37 18.97 45.26
C GLU A 144 -10.70 19.13 43.77
N SER A 145 -11.97 19.30 43.46
CA SER A 145 -12.49 19.64 42.13
C SER A 145 -13.33 20.90 42.21
N SER A 146 -13.16 21.79 41.24
CA SER A 146 -13.93 23.04 41.14
C SER A 146 -15.44 22.85 41.02
N THR A 147 -15.88 21.66 40.59
CA THR A 147 -17.31 21.33 40.42
C THR A 147 -17.89 20.45 41.53
N ALA A 148 -17.05 19.71 42.26
CA ALA A 148 -17.49 18.67 43.20
C ALA A 148 -16.97 18.87 44.64
N GLY A 149 -16.17 19.90 44.92
CA GLY A 149 -15.59 20.16 46.24
C GLY A 149 -14.45 19.19 46.57
N GLU A 150 -14.32 18.75 47.82
CA GLU A 150 -13.37 17.70 48.21
C GLU A 150 -13.80 16.36 47.60
N VAL A 151 -12.97 15.82 46.70
CA VAL A 151 -13.25 14.56 46.00
C VAL A 151 -12.44 13.42 46.59
N CYS A 152 -11.17 13.65 46.92
CA CYS A 152 -10.25 12.65 47.46
C CYS A 152 -10.28 11.32 46.68
N GLN A 153 -10.07 11.35 45.36
CA GLN A 153 -10.12 10.16 44.50
C GLN A 153 -8.85 9.94 43.67
N PRO A 154 -8.47 8.67 43.42
CA PRO A 154 -7.38 8.33 42.51
C PRO A 154 -7.77 8.55 41.04
N LEU A 155 -6.89 9.22 40.29
CA LEU A 155 -7.00 9.46 38.87
C LEU A 155 -5.79 8.84 38.15
N VAL A 156 -6.06 7.94 37.20
CA VAL A 156 -5.02 7.32 36.38
C VAL A 156 -4.83 8.17 35.12
N GLN A 157 -3.62 8.69 34.93
CA GLN A 157 -3.20 9.32 33.68
C GLN A 157 -2.45 8.31 32.81
N MET A 158 -2.81 8.26 31.53
CA MET A 158 -2.24 7.32 30.58
C MET A 158 -1.78 8.05 29.33
N LYS A 159 -0.61 7.64 28.83
CA LYS A 159 -0.01 8.12 27.58
C LYS A 159 0.28 6.92 26.69
N LEU A 160 -0.30 6.94 25.50
CA LEU A 160 -0.12 5.94 24.46
C LEU A 160 0.64 6.57 23.29
N GLY A 161 1.70 5.91 22.81
CA GLY A 161 2.28 6.22 21.51
C GLY A 161 1.43 5.54 20.43
N VAL A 162 0.82 6.31 19.53
CA VAL A 162 0.04 5.77 18.41
C VAL A 162 0.81 6.06 17.12
N LYS A 163 1.28 4.99 16.46
CA LYS A 163 1.96 5.04 15.17
C LYS A 163 0.94 4.95 14.04
N GLN A 164 0.93 5.95 13.18
CA GLN A 164 0.14 5.97 11.95
C GLN A 164 1.08 6.23 10.77
N GLY A 165 1.33 5.19 9.96
CA GLY A 165 2.40 5.23 8.98
C GLY A 165 3.77 5.35 9.66
N ASP A 166 4.51 6.41 9.33
CA ASP A 166 5.83 6.70 9.92
C ASP A 166 5.78 7.73 11.07
N ALA A 167 4.62 8.35 11.30
CA ALA A 167 4.45 9.35 12.35
C ALA A 167 3.97 8.71 13.66
N VAL A 168 4.60 9.07 14.78
CA VAL A 168 4.19 8.66 16.13
C VAL A 168 3.56 9.84 16.85
N THR A 169 2.28 9.70 17.19
CA THR A 169 1.50 10.72 17.90
C THR A 169 1.18 10.26 19.33
N PRO A 170 1.51 11.04 20.37
CA PRO A 170 1.17 10.69 21.73
C PRO A 170 -0.30 11.04 22.04
N VAL A 171 -1.08 10.05 22.44
CA VAL A 171 -2.46 10.23 22.93
C VAL A 171 -2.45 10.20 24.44
N HIS A 172 -2.94 11.28 25.05
CA HIS A 172 -3.00 11.47 26.49
C HIS A 172 -4.46 11.49 26.95
N PHE A 173 -4.77 10.72 28.00
CA PHE A 173 -6.09 10.73 28.61
C PHE A 173 -6.03 10.32 30.09
N SER A 174 -7.06 10.71 30.83
CA SER A 174 -7.21 10.39 32.25
C SER A 174 -8.47 9.58 32.50
N MET A 175 -8.42 8.64 33.44
CA MET A 175 -9.56 7.80 33.81
C MET A 175 -9.62 7.54 35.32
N SER A 176 -10.81 7.27 35.84
CA SER A 176 -10.99 6.82 37.23
C SER A 176 -10.53 5.37 37.41
N ALA A 177 -10.32 4.95 38.65
CA ALA A 177 -9.97 3.57 38.99
C ALA A 177 -11.01 2.55 38.46
N GLU A 178 -12.30 2.86 38.56
CA GLU A 178 -13.38 2.02 38.04
C GLU A 178 -13.29 1.84 36.52
N LYS A 179 -13.10 2.93 35.77
CA LYS A 179 -12.94 2.89 34.30
C LYS A 179 -11.68 2.13 33.88
N CYS A 180 -10.60 2.24 34.67
CA CYS A 180 -9.38 1.46 34.44
C CYS A 180 -9.63 -0.05 34.62
N GLY A 181 -10.41 -0.43 35.62
CA GLY A 181 -10.85 -1.82 35.83
C GLY A 181 -11.66 -2.37 34.66
N VAL A 182 -12.63 -1.60 34.16
CA VAL A 182 -13.42 -1.97 32.97
C VAL A 182 -12.53 -2.13 31.74
N LEU A 183 -11.63 -1.17 31.48
CA LEU A 183 -10.69 -1.24 30.36
C LEU A 183 -9.83 -2.52 30.41
N LEU A 184 -9.33 -2.88 31.59
CA LEU A 184 -8.55 -4.10 31.77
C LEU A 184 -9.37 -5.37 31.47
N GLN A 185 -10.63 -5.40 31.87
CA GLN A 185 -11.52 -6.53 31.61
C GLN A 185 -11.78 -6.70 30.10
N GLU A 186 -12.11 -5.61 29.40
CA GLU A 186 -12.35 -5.62 27.95
C GLU A 186 -11.10 -6.05 27.18
N LEU A 187 -9.92 -5.55 27.57
CA LEU A 187 -8.65 -5.94 26.93
C LEU A 187 -8.33 -7.43 27.14
N LYS A 188 -8.62 -7.99 28.34
CA LYS A 188 -8.46 -9.43 28.59
C LYS A 188 -9.42 -10.27 27.76
N GLN A 189 -10.66 -9.80 27.58
CA GLN A 189 -11.64 -10.47 26.74
C GLN A 189 -11.21 -10.46 25.27
N ALA A 190 -10.78 -9.31 24.74
CA ALA A 190 -10.24 -9.21 23.39
C ALA A 190 -9.04 -10.14 23.19
N HIS A 191 -8.13 -10.20 24.17
CA HIS A 191 -6.97 -11.12 24.14
C HIS A 191 -7.37 -12.59 24.08
N LYS A 192 -8.41 -12.98 24.81
CA LYS A 192 -8.93 -14.35 24.78
C LYS A 192 -9.50 -14.71 23.40
N VAL A 193 -10.23 -13.79 22.78
CA VAL A 193 -10.78 -13.98 21.41
C VAL A 193 -9.63 -14.09 20.41
N MET A 194 -8.63 -13.21 20.48
CA MET A 194 -7.46 -13.26 19.58
C MET A 194 -6.73 -14.61 19.68
N LYS A 195 -6.48 -15.10 20.90
CA LYS A 195 -5.86 -16.43 21.10
C LYS A 195 -6.68 -17.58 20.53
N SER A 196 -8.02 -17.56 20.71
CA SER A 196 -8.87 -18.62 20.19
C SER A 196 -8.85 -18.71 18.65
N LEU A 197 -8.59 -17.59 17.97
CA LEU A 197 -8.48 -17.56 16.51
C LEU A 197 -7.13 -18.07 16.03
N GLU A 198 -6.05 -17.84 16.79
CA GLU A 198 -4.72 -18.37 16.49
C GLU A 198 -4.65 -19.90 16.62
N GLU A 199 -5.41 -20.50 17.55
CA GLU A 199 -5.45 -21.96 17.76
C GLU A 199 -6.28 -22.71 16.69
N THR A 200 -7.09 -22.01 15.90
CA THR A 200 -7.96 -22.60 14.86
C THR A 200 -7.34 -22.62 13.46
N VAL A 201 -6.12 -22.11 13.29
CA VAL A 201 -5.35 -22.11 12.01
C VAL A 201 -4.22 -23.13 12.10
#